data_AF-A0A3D6B0D5-F1
#
_entry.id   AF-A0A3D6B0D5-F1
#
_cell.length_a   1.000
_cell.length_b   1.000
_cell.length_c   1.000
_cell.angle_alpha   90.00
_cell.angle_beta   90.00
_cell.angle_gamma   90.00
#
_symmetry.space_group_name_H-M   'P 1'
#
loop_
_entity.id
_entity.type
_entity.pdbx_description
1 polymer ?
#
loop_
_entity_poly.entity_id
_entity_poly.type
_entity_poly.pdbx_seq_one_letter_code
_entity_poly.pdbx_strand_id
1 'polypeptide(L)'
;GGIPEGAAKIISGGPMMGKAISNIDAACVKGSSSILYLSREATLRKPESACIRCGRCAEACPMGLEPFLLKRLGAVSDTEGLEKNAVQDCIECGCCLYSCPANIPLLDYIRQYKGQVMGIMRARAAAAKK
;
A
#
# COMPACT_ATOMS: atom_id res chain seq x y z
N GLY A 1 -17.35 -21.82 -18.47
CA GLY A 1 -16.74 -20.48 -18.25
C GLY A 1 -17.20 -19.99 -16.90
N GLY A 2 -16.30 -19.43 -16.09
CA GLY A 2 -16.59 -19.06 -14.70
C GLY A 2 -15.32 -18.80 -13.90
N ILE A 3 -15.46 -18.67 -12.58
CA ILE A 3 -14.34 -18.51 -11.65
C ILE A 3 -13.52 -19.81 -11.66
N PRO A 4 -12.21 -19.77 -11.94
CA PRO A 4 -11.36 -20.97 -11.93
C PRO A 4 -11.33 -21.66 -10.57
N GLU A 5 -11.25 -22.99 -10.58
CA GLU A 5 -11.09 -23.78 -9.37
C GLU A 5 -9.74 -23.44 -8.71
N GLY A 6 -9.77 -23.07 -7.42
CA GLY A 6 -8.58 -22.61 -6.68
C GLY A 6 -8.35 -21.08 -6.68
N ALA A 7 -9.22 -20.29 -7.31
CA ALA A 7 -9.20 -18.83 -7.15
C ALA A 7 -9.58 -18.43 -5.71
N ALA A 8 -8.62 -17.92 -4.96
CA ALA A 8 -8.80 -17.52 -3.56
C ALA A 8 -9.14 -16.03 -3.42
N LYS A 9 -8.70 -15.19 -4.36
CA LYS A 9 -8.97 -13.75 -4.34
C LYS A 9 -9.23 -13.23 -5.75
N ILE A 10 -10.26 -12.39 -5.86
CA ILE A 10 -10.67 -11.76 -7.11
C ILE A 10 -10.39 -10.26 -6.98
N ILE A 11 -9.68 -9.70 -7.96
CA ILE A 11 -9.23 -8.32 -7.97
C ILE A 11 -9.75 -7.63 -9.23
N SER A 12 -10.39 -6.47 -9.08
CA SER A 12 -10.68 -5.56 -10.18
C SER A 12 -9.45 -4.68 -10.43
N GLY A 13 -8.81 -4.86 -11.58
CA GLY A 13 -7.57 -4.22 -11.98
C GLY A 13 -6.35 -5.17 -11.95
N GLY A 14 -5.16 -4.60 -11.80
CA GLY A 14 -3.89 -5.34 -11.80
C GLY A 14 -3.44 -5.86 -10.43
N PRO A 15 -2.36 -6.65 -10.36
CA PRO A 15 -1.89 -7.31 -9.14
C PRO A 15 -1.39 -6.36 -8.04
N MET A 16 -0.99 -5.15 -8.42
CA MET A 16 -0.40 -4.17 -7.48
C MET A 16 -1.44 -3.17 -6.95
N MET A 17 -2.15 -2.47 -7.86
CA MET A 17 -3.09 -1.39 -7.51
C MET A 17 -4.57 -1.78 -7.63
N GLY A 18 -4.86 -3.00 -8.07
CA GLY A 18 -6.24 -3.47 -8.17
C GLY A 18 -6.89 -3.59 -6.80
N LYS A 19 -8.23 -3.49 -6.78
CA LYS A 19 -9.03 -3.60 -5.55
C LYS A 19 -9.66 -4.99 -5.46
N ALA A 20 -9.60 -5.58 -4.28
CA ALA A 20 -10.31 -6.83 -4.02
C ALA A 20 -11.82 -6.61 -4.19
N ILE A 21 -12.46 -7.50 -4.95
CA ILE A 21 -13.91 -7.48 -5.15
C ILE A 21 -14.55 -8.15 -3.93
N SER A 22 -15.49 -7.45 -3.28
CA SER A 22 -16.26 -7.97 -2.15
C SER A 22 -17.59 -8.61 -2.56
N ASN A 23 -18.14 -8.20 -3.71
CA ASN A 23 -19.38 -8.72 -4.27
C ASN A 23 -19.13 -9.22 -5.71
N ILE A 24 -19.21 -10.53 -5.92
CA ILE A 24 -18.96 -11.16 -7.22
C ILE A 24 -20.09 -10.93 -8.22
N ASP A 25 -21.27 -10.53 -7.76
CA ASP A 25 -22.43 -10.20 -8.60
C ASP A 25 -22.37 -8.74 -9.10
N ALA A 26 -21.38 -7.96 -8.65
CA ALA A 26 -21.21 -6.59 -9.10
C ALA A 26 -20.81 -6.53 -10.59
N ALA A 27 -21.42 -5.61 -11.32
CA ALA A 27 -21.12 -5.41 -12.73
C ALA A 27 -19.72 -4.80 -12.94
N CYS A 28 -19.05 -5.20 -14.02
CA CYS A 28 -17.90 -4.46 -14.54
C CYS A 28 -18.37 -3.10 -15.06
N VAL A 29 -17.60 -2.04 -14.75
CA VAL A 29 -17.86 -0.69 -15.23
C VAL A 29 -16.82 -0.30 -16.28
N LYS A 30 -17.02 0.83 -16.99
CA LYS A 30 -16.05 1.34 -17.99
C LYS A 30 -14.63 1.51 -17.42
N GLY A 31 -14.51 1.74 -16.11
CA GLY A 31 -13.21 1.83 -15.40
C GLY A 31 -12.59 0.48 -15.02
N SER A 32 -13.28 -0.64 -15.22
CA SER A 32 -12.77 -1.99 -14.96
C SER A 32 -11.88 -2.44 -16.11
N SER A 33 -10.56 -2.36 -15.93
CA SER A 33 -9.59 -2.74 -16.97
C SER A 33 -9.39 -4.25 -17.09
N SER A 34 -9.41 -4.97 -15.96
CA SER A 34 -9.18 -6.41 -15.88
C SER A 34 -9.83 -7.02 -14.64
N ILE A 35 -10.13 -8.31 -14.68
CA ILE A 35 -10.49 -9.11 -13.51
C ILE A 35 -9.39 -10.15 -13.31
N LEU A 36 -8.67 -10.04 -12.19
CA LEU A 36 -7.54 -10.88 -11.86
C LEU A 36 -7.96 -11.91 -10.79
N TYR A 37 -7.79 -13.18 -11.12
CA TYR A 37 -7.96 -14.31 -10.20
C TYR A 37 -6.59 -14.70 -9.64
N LEU A 38 -6.44 -14.66 -8.32
CA LEU A 38 -5.23 -15.11 -7.63
C LEU A 38 -5.46 -16.43 -6.92
N SER A 39 -4.53 -17.37 -7.09
CA SER A 39 -4.51 -18.63 -6.34
C SER A 39 -4.24 -18.37 -4.86
N ARG A 40 -4.58 -19.35 -4.00
CA ARG A 40 -4.29 -19.26 -2.57
C ARG A 40 -2.81 -18.97 -2.29
N GLU A 41 -1.91 -19.68 -2.96
CA GLU A 41 -0.46 -19.52 -2.80
C GLU A 41 0.01 -18.09 -3.12
N ALA A 42 -0.52 -17.49 -4.18
CA ALA A 42 -0.18 -16.12 -4.57
C ALA A 42 -0.72 -15.06 -3.60
N THR A 43 -1.72 -15.40 -2.78
CA THR A 43 -2.35 -14.47 -1.82
C THR A 43 -1.77 -14.56 -0.40
N LEU A 44 -1.08 -15.65 -0.07
CA LEU A 44 -0.55 -15.88 1.26
C LEU A 44 0.63 -14.96 1.54
N ARG A 45 0.52 -14.16 2.60
CA ARG A 45 1.65 -13.38 3.11
C ARG A 45 2.61 -14.30 3.85
N LYS A 46 3.89 -14.16 3.54
CA LYS A 46 4.97 -14.80 4.30
C LYS A 46 5.06 -14.16 5.69
N PRO A 47 5.53 -14.91 6.71
CA PRO A 47 5.70 -14.36 8.05
C PRO A 47 6.67 -13.17 8.01
N GLU A 48 6.28 -12.11 8.71
CA GLU A 48 7.11 -10.93 8.92
C GLU A 48 8.30 -11.31 9.83
N SER A 49 9.48 -10.81 9.48
CA SER A 49 10.68 -10.91 10.30
C SER A 49 11.28 -9.52 10.59
N ALA A 50 12.31 -9.47 11.43
CA ALA A 50 13.00 -8.22 11.74
C ALA A 50 13.63 -7.57 10.49
N CYS A 51 13.63 -6.24 10.45
CA CYS A 51 14.27 -5.48 9.39
C CYS A 51 15.80 -5.63 9.46
N ILE A 52 16.40 -6.14 8.37
CA ILE A 52 17.86 -6.31 8.24
C ILE A 52 18.57 -5.10 7.60
N ARG A 53 17.87 -3.97 7.43
CA ARG A 53 18.42 -2.70 6.91
C ARG A 53 19.09 -2.80 5.53
N CYS A 54 18.55 -3.64 4.64
CA CYS A 54 19.11 -3.90 3.31
C CYS A 54 18.89 -2.79 2.25
N GLY A 55 18.13 -1.73 2.52
CA GLY A 55 17.93 -0.62 1.56
C GLY A 55 16.97 -0.89 0.38
N ARG A 56 16.71 -2.15 0.00
CA ARG A 56 15.89 -2.52 -1.19
C ARG A 56 14.55 -1.81 -1.33
N CYS A 57 13.87 -1.54 -0.21
CA CYS A 57 12.59 -0.85 -0.25
C CYS A 57 12.68 0.60 -0.75
N ALA A 58 13.81 1.28 -0.54
CA ALA A 58 14.08 2.61 -1.07
C ALA A 58 14.48 2.54 -2.55
N GLU A 59 15.35 1.60 -2.93
CA GLU A 59 15.75 1.36 -4.33
C GLU A 59 14.54 1.03 -5.23
N ALA A 60 13.60 0.24 -4.73
CA ALA A 60 12.40 -0.14 -5.47
C ALA A 60 11.31 0.94 -5.48
N CYS A 61 11.47 2.06 -4.76
CA CYS A 61 10.45 3.09 -4.67
C CYS A 61 10.47 4.01 -5.91
N PRO A 62 9.43 4.02 -6.75
CA PRO A 62 9.40 4.89 -7.93
C PRO A 62 9.29 6.39 -7.58
N MET A 63 8.87 6.70 -6.35
CA MET A 63 8.77 8.07 -5.84
C MET A 63 10.04 8.54 -5.13
N GLY A 64 11.08 7.70 -5.02
CA GLY A 64 12.30 8.03 -4.31
C GLY A 64 12.14 8.20 -2.79
N LEU A 65 11.05 7.66 -2.22
CA LEU A 65 10.82 7.71 -0.77
C LEU A 65 11.70 6.70 -0.03
N GLU A 66 11.79 6.87 1.29
CA GLU A 66 12.46 5.93 2.20
C GLU A 66 11.43 5.16 3.06
N PRO A 67 10.82 4.06 2.56
CA PRO A 67 9.80 3.31 3.29
C PRO A 67 10.21 2.83 4.69
N PHE A 68 11.48 2.46 4.86
CA PHE A 68 12.02 2.02 6.14
C PHE A 68 12.00 3.16 7.18
N LEU A 69 12.30 4.39 6.76
CA LEU A 69 12.28 5.57 7.61
C LEU A 69 10.85 5.95 7.97
N LEU A 70 9.96 6.00 6.97
CA LEU A 70 8.53 6.26 7.17
C LEU A 70 7.92 5.26 8.17
N LYS A 71 8.27 3.97 8.07
CA LYS A 71 7.83 2.95 9.03
C LYS A 71 8.30 3.26 10.45
N ARG A 72 9.56 3.71 10.61
CA ARG A 72 10.13 4.05 11.92
C ARG A 72 9.49 5.30 12.52
N LEU A 73 9.30 6.36 11.73
CA LEU A 73 8.66 7.60 12.17
C LEU A 73 7.20 7.36 12.59
N GLY A 74 6.45 6.61 11.77
CA GLY A 74 5.07 6.26 12.09
C GLY A 74 4.94 5.34 13.31
N ALA A 75 5.93 4.46 13.58
CA ALA A 75 5.94 3.63 14.78
C ALA A 75 6.03 4.44 16.09
N VAL A 76 6.61 5.64 16.05
CA VAL A 76 6.63 6.58 17.19
C VAL A 76 5.60 7.70 17.05
N SER A 77 4.66 7.59 16.09
CA SER A 77 3.63 8.58 15.81
C SER A 77 4.17 9.99 15.50
N ASP A 78 5.38 10.09 14.94
CA ASP A 78 5.97 11.37 14.53
C ASP A 78 5.37 11.84 13.20
N THR A 79 4.19 12.46 13.27
CA THR A 79 3.47 12.96 12.10
C THR A 79 4.18 14.11 11.39
N GLU A 80 4.93 14.93 12.14
CA GLU A 80 5.69 16.04 11.55
C GLU A 80 6.89 15.52 10.75
N GLY A 81 7.61 14.54 11.30
CA GLY A 81 8.66 13.81 10.59
C GLY A 81 8.12 13.11 9.34
N LEU A 82 6.95 12.48 9.42
CA LEU A 82 6.31 11.85 8.27
C LEU A 82 5.97 12.85 7.14
N GLU A 83 5.42 14.02 7.49
CA GLU A 83 5.12 15.09 6.54
C GLU A 83 6.40 15.65 5.90
N LYS A 84 7.45 15.88 6.70
CA LYS A 84 8.78 16.32 6.24
C LYS A 84 9.45 15.31 5.30
N ASN A 85 9.18 14.02 5.49
CA ASN A 85 9.70 12.94 4.64
C ASN A 85 8.72 12.52 3.53
N ALA A 86 7.82 13.42 3.14
CA ALA A 86 6.96 13.28 1.96
C ALA A 86 6.06 12.03 1.93
N VAL A 87 5.55 11.58 3.09
CA VAL A 87 4.66 10.40 3.15
C VAL A 87 3.42 10.55 2.24
N GLN A 88 2.95 11.78 2.07
CA GLN A 88 1.81 12.14 1.21
C GLN A 88 2.03 11.81 -0.27
N ASP A 89 3.28 11.77 -0.73
CA ASP A 89 3.63 11.54 -2.14
C ASP A 89 3.64 10.05 -2.51
N CYS A 90 3.47 9.15 -1.53
CA CYS A 90 3.39 7.73 -1.81
C CYS A 90 2.18 7.42 -2.72
N ILE A 91 2.44 6.89 -3.92
CA ILE A 91 1.40 6.48 -4.89
C ILE A 91 0.78 5.10 -4.60
N GLU A 92 1.15 4.48 -3.48
CA GLU A 92 0.61 3.19 -3.02
C GLU A 92 0.79 2.03 -4.01
N CYS A 93 1.89 2.03 -4.76
CA CYS A 93 2.22 1.01 -5.76
C CYS A 93 2.59 -0.35 -5.14
N GLY A 94 3.11 -0.38 -3.91
CA GLY A 94 3.46 -1.61 -3.20
C GLY A 94 4.83 -2.23 -3.53
N CYS A 95 5.67 -1.59 -4.32
CA CYS A 95 7.02 -2.10 -4.63
C CYS A 95 7.85 -2.38 -3.37
N CYS A 96 7.71 -1.55 -2.33
CA CYS A 96 8.41 -1.72 -1.05
C CYS A 96 7.96 -2.97 -0.26
N LEU A 97 6.68 -3.36 -0.37
CA LEU A 97 6.12 -4.57 0.26
C LEU A 97 6.73 -5.82 -0.39
N TYR A 98 6.72 -5.89 -1.73
CA TYR A 98 7.17 -7.08 -2.46
C TYR A 98 8.69 -7.25 -2.50
N SER A 99 9.46 -6.15 -2.49
CA SER A 99 10.93 -6.20 -2.52
C SER A 99 11.57 -6.51 -1.16
N CYS A 100 10.81 -6.41 -0.06
CA CYS A 100 11.34 -6.60 1.28
C CYS A 100 11.66 -8.07 1.56
N PRO A 101 12.94 -8.45 1.80
CA PRO A 101 13.30 -9.83 2.11
C PRO A 101 12.78 -10.29 3.49
N ALA A 102 12.46 -9.33 4.37
CA ALA A 102 11.90 -9.58 5.69
C ALA A 102 10.36 -9.64 5.71
N ASN A 103 9.71 -9.58 4.54
CA ASN A 103 8.25 -9.59 4.37
C ASN A 103 7.50 -8.54 5.21
N ILE A 104 8.16 -7.41 5.53
CA ILE A 104 7.55 -6.33 6.32
C ILE A 104 6.46 -5.67 5.48
N PRO A 105 5.23 -5.49 6.02
CA PRO A 105 4.13 -4.90 5.29
C PRO A 105 4.22 -3.37 5.15
N LEU A 106 5.32 -2.88 4.59
CA LEU A 106 5.67 -1.46 4.50
C LEU A 106 4.55 -0.61 3.88
N LEU A 107 3.93 -1.08 2.79
CA LEU A 107 2.84 -0.37 2.13
C LEU A 107 1.63 -0.15 3.07
N ASP A 108 1.28 -1.15 3.88
CA ASP A 108 0.09 -1.09 4.74
C ASP A 108 0.28 -0.02 5.82
N TYR A 109 1.46 0.02 6.43
CA TYR A 109 1.84 1.06 7.38
C TYR A 109 1.83 2.45 6.72
N ILE A 110 2.47 2.58 5.56
CA ILE A 110 2.57 3.88 4.86
C ILE A 110 1.18 4.39 4.46
N ARG A 111 0.25 3.52 4.03
CA ARG A 111 -1.14 3.89 3.75
C ARG A 111 -1.84 4.49 4.96
N GLN A 112 -1.66 3.89 6.12
CA GLN A 112 -2.21 4.41 7.37
C GLN A 112 -1.63 5.79 7.70
N TYR A 113 -0.30 5.93 7.64
CA TYR A 113 0.40 7.18 7.96
C TYR A 113 0.07 8.31 6.98
N LYS A 114 0.01 8.00 5.68
CA LYS A 114 -0.42 8.93 4.64
C LYS A 114 -1.83 9.45 4.92
N GLY A 115 -2.77 8.57 5.29
CA GLY A 115 -4.12 8.97 5.66
C GLY A 115 -4.15 9.93 6.85
N GLN A 116 -3.36 9.66 7.89
CA GLN A 116 -3.23 10.52 9.07
C GLN A 116 -2.66 11.90 8.72
N VAL A 117 -1.51 11.95 8.02
CA VAL A 117 -0.86 13.21 7.64
C VAL A 117 -1.73 14.04 6.70
N MET A 118 -2.34 13.42 5.68
CA MET A 118 -3.27 14.11 4.78
C MET A 118 -4.49 14.70 5.52
N GLY A 119 -4.99 14.01 6.53
CA GLY A 119 -6.06 14.51 7.40
C GLY A 119 -5.63 15.77 8.16
N ILE A 120 -4.44 15.73 8.77
CA ILE A 120 -3.86 16.87 9.51
C ILE A 120 -3.63 18.06 8.57
N MET A 121 -3.02 17.84 7.39
CA MET A 121 -2.76 18.90 6.41
C MET A 121 -4.06 19.58 5.95
N ARG A 122 -5.11 18.80 5.68
CA ARG A 122 -6.42 19.33 5.31
C ARG A 122 -7.05 20.15 6.45
N ALA A 123 -6.96 19.67 7.69
CA ALA A 123 -7.47 20.39 8.85
C ALA A 123 -6.75 21.74 9.05
N ARG A 124 -5.41 21.77 8.92
CA ARG A 124 -4.61 23.01 8.97
C ARG A 124 -5.00 23.98 7.85
N ALA A 125 -5.13 23.49 6.62
CA ALA A 125 -5.52 24.32 5.48
C ALA A 125 -6.94 24.89 5.61
N ALA A 126 -7.86 24.16 6.25
CA ALA A 126 -9.22 24.65 6.53
C ALA A 126 -9.22 25.70 7.64
N ALA A 127 -8.38 25.55 8.67
CA ALA A 127 -8.24 26.53 9.75
C ALA A 127 -7.62 27.85 9.27
N ALA A 128 -6.65 27.81 8.36
CA ALA A 128 -6.00 29.00 7.81
C ALA A 128 -6.88 29.84 6.87
N LYS A 129 -8.03 29.31 6.44
CA LYS A 129 -9.02 30.02 5.60
C LYS A 129 -10.11 30.73 6.42
N LYS A 130 -10.14 30.52 7.73
CA LYS A 130 -11.02 31.23 8.67
C LYS A 130 -10.31 32.45 9.22
#